data_AF-A0A1Q3AD69-F1
#
_entry.id   AF-A0A1Q3AD69-F1
#
_cell.length_a   1.000
_cell.length_b   1.000
_cell.length_c   1.000
_cell.angle_alpha   90.00
_cell.angle_beta   90.00
_cell.angle_gamma   90.00
#
_symmetry.space_group_name_H-M   'P 1'
#
loop_
_entity.id
_entity.type
_entity.pdbx_description
1 polymer ?
#
loop_
_entity_poly.entity_id
_entity_poly.type
_entity_poly.pdbx_seq_one_letter_code
_entity_poly.pdbx_strand_id
1 'polypeptide(L)'
;MVSKEKRSKDPDSEMFEEKKSSSRGLGRSSLPLPLPLIAFVFIVCVTYKYILPLKVEVVGWPSEFSLPVNETNRIVIEDFFKPYDPSYPTSLPTTTYYRRINLRPLAPHRISRTNFTLWLEEQTSISFEKILENIGDSNINDLYKQNVAEGAVIASPSRDKPDYFFQWPRDAAITVNTVASNLIGSDDAINLTLAQTIVKYLNNSAILQRIPNPSGQGVGGTDPQLKGLGEPKFEVDNKAFEGSWGRPQNDGAPLRLIATFHFLEKLAKQNMPLTELLSQLNVDGLSFKDEDSLFDNLIRYDLEFIASNWKVDSFDLWEEVKGRHFFTSLVQLSATKLGLDFMKSNPNRQKDPLFKELQRTCNELNDFLTLEGGFLNPHKNYIVETPSNLNSRSGLDTAVLIASLLTHGDDGEASPRNLPFDVNDSGILNTLHALTSIMAIIYPVNHQRYSPRMGVALGRYPEDVYDGAGTSEGNPWFLCTSSAAQLLYQLIRKMYAEESDLEILVNTWDSKFWTSIFEGFEAYPSPISIGGTYGSDCSYRLVIPYDSPAFHQTMVSLLNYGDSFLDKLREHVSDDGSMSEQFNKYTGIMQGARDLTWSHSAFYSSSHVREQVLPLLSN
;
A
#
# COMPACT_ATOMS: atom_id res chain seq x y z
N MET A 1 -63.06 -9.99 5.73
CA MET A 1 -64.27 -10.27 4.92
C MET A 1 -64.44 -9.14 3.92
N VAL A 2 -64.42 -9.46 2.61
CA VAL A 2 -65.31 -8.95 1.53
C VAL A 2 -65.55 -7.41 1.49
N SER A 3 -65.34 -6.61 0.44
CA SER A 3 -65.01 -6.81 -0.97
C SER A 3 -65.05 -5.47 -1.74
N LYS A 4 -64.35 -5.43 -2.90
CA LYS A 4 -64.75 -4.89 -4.23
C LYS A 4 -65.03 -3.38 -4.37
N GLU A 5 -64.27 -2.64 -5.19
CA GLU A 5 -64.27 -2.57 -6.69
C GLU A 5 -65.51 -1.92 -7.33
N LYS A 6 -65.30 -0.81 -8.05
CA LYS A 6 -65.58 -0.57 -9.51
C LYS A 6 -65.58 0.95 -9.79
N ARG A 7 -64.74 1.50 -10.67
CA ARG A 7 -64.73 1.53 -12.16
C ARG A 7 -65.94 2.22 -12.84
N SER A 8 -65.66 3.33 -13.52
CA SER A 8 -66.23 3.75 -14.82
C SER A 8 -65.15 4.59 -15.55
N LYS A 9 -64.51 4.08 -16.61
CA LYS A 9 -64.90 4.07 -18.04
C LYS A 9 -64.79 5.46 -18.74
N ASP A 10 -63.64 5.67 -19.38
CA ASP A 10 -63.35 6.08 -20.79
C ASP A 10 -64.55 6.09 -21.77
N PRO A 11 -64.51 6.82 -22.93
CA PRO A 11 -63.48 6.60 -23.97
C PRO A 11 -63.18 7.70 -25.04
N ASP A 12 -62.33 7.28 -26.00
CA ASP A 12 -62.07 7.73 -27.39
C ASP A 12 -60.87 8.68 -27.61
N SER A 13 -59.69 8.28 -28.16
CA SER A 13 -59.31 7.72 -29.49
C SER A 13 -59.74 8.62 -30.66
N GLU A 14 -58.90 9.08 -31.60
CA GLU A 14 -58.08 8.30 -32.54
C GLU A 14 -56.96 9.14 -33.22
N MET A 15 -55.97 8.39 -33.73
CA MET A 15 -54.96 8.69 -34.77
C MET A 15 -55.49 9.32 -36.08
N PHE A 16 -54.62 10.01 -36.83
CA PHE A 16 -54.36 9.86 -38.29
C PHE A 16 -53.15 10.77 -38.65
N GLU A 17 -51.95 10.28 -38.98
CA GLU A 17 -51.44 9.69 -40.24
C GLU A 17 -51.00 10.70 -41.33
N GLU A 18 -49.87 10.34 -41.96
CA GLU A 18 -49.08 10.94 -43.03
C GLU A 18 -49.80 11.69 -44.17
N LYS A 19 -49.08 12.65 -44.79
CA LYS A 19 -48.83 12.57 -46.24
C LYS A 19 -47.66 13.41 -46.77
N LYS A 20 -46.84 12.72 -47.56
CA LYS A 20 -45.84 13.15 -48.55
C LYS A 20 -46.43 14.08 -49.62
N SER A 21 -45.57 14.91 -50.23
CA SER A 21 -45.65 15.16 -51.67
C SER A 21 -44.27 15.25 -52.33
N SER A 22 -44.09 14.41 -53.34
CA SER A 22 -42.95 14.22 -54.23
C SER A 22 -42.90 15.23 -55.38
N SER A 23 -41.73 15.39 -56.02
CA SER A 23 -41.62 15.11 -57.46
C SER A 23 -40.16 14.98 -57.97
N ARG A 24 -39.86 13.78 -58.51
CA ARG A 24 -39.14 13.45 -59.78
C ARG A 24 -37.80 14.16 -60.05
N GLY A 25 -36.66 13.50 -60.29
CA GLY A 25 -36.37 12.14 -60.74
C GLY A 25 -35.55 12.21 -62.04
N LEU A 26 -34.30 11.71 -62.06
CA LEU A 26 -33.58 11.24 -63.26
C LEU A 26 -32.20 10.65 -62.89
N GLY A 27 -31.93 9.44 -63.38
CA GLY A 27 -30.60 9.03 -63.83
C GLY A 27 -29.68 8.32 -62.83
N ARG A 28 -29.68 6.98 -62.87
CA ARG A 28 -28.50 6.18 -62.51
C ARG A 28 -27.32 6.56 -63.42
N SER A 29 -26.20 6.98 -62.83
CA SER A 29 -24.87 6.62 -63.31
C SER A 29 -23.96 6.43 -62.11
N SER A 30 -23.55 5.17 -61.91
CA SER A 30 -22.44 4.80 -61.04
C SER A 30 -21.15 5.35 -61.65
N LEU A 31 -20.71 6.52 -61.19
CA LEU A 31 -19.33 6.94 -61.36
C LEU A 31 -18.53 6.30 -60.21
N PRO A 32 -17.49 5.51 -60.51
CA PRO A 32 -16.62 4.98 -59.47
C PRO A 32 -15.95 6.17 -58.79
N LEU A 33 -15.93 6.19 -57.46
CA LEU A 33 -14.98 7.00 -56.71
C LEU A 33 -13.60 6.76 -57.35
N PRO A 34 -12.89 7.83 -57.76
CA PRO A 34 -11.67 7.65 -58.52
C PRO A 34 -10.73 6.81 -57.65
N LEU A 35 -10.23 5.70 -58.22
CA LEU A 35 -9.23 4.82 -57.62
C LEU A 35 -8.11 5.54 -56.85
N PRO A 36 -7.65 6.76 -57.20
CA PRO A 36 -6.71 7.48 -56.34
C PRO A 36 -7.25 7.88 -54.96
N LEU A 37 -8.56 8.05 -54.73
CA LEU A 37 -9.09 8.48 -53.43
C LEU A 37 -9.26 7.30 -52.44
N ILE A 38 -9.66 6.12 -52.93
CA ILE A 38 -9.68 4.90 -52.10
C ILE A 38 -8.26 4.41 -51.84
N ALA A 39 -7.36 4.54 -52.83
CA ALA A 39 -5.93 4.30 -52.62
C ALA A 39 -5.33 5.34 -51.65
N PHE A 40 -5.74 6.61 -51.67
CA PHE A 40 -5.24 7.61 -50.72
C PHE A 40 -5.76 7.36 -49.30
N VAL A 41 -7.01 6.93 -49.12
CA VAL A 41 -7.54 6.58 -47.79
C VAL A 41 -6.94 5.27 -47.27
N PHE A 42 -6.72 4.26 -48.12
CA PHE A 42 -5.98 3.06 -47.71
C PHE A 42 -4.49 3.32 -47.49
N ILE A 43 -3.85 4.17 -48.30
CA ILE A 43 -2.46 4.59 -48.07
C ILE A 43 -2.39 5.42 -46.80
N VAL A 44 -3.34 6.31 -46.50
CA VAL A 44 -3.38 7.06 -45.23
C VAL A 44 -3.67 6.13 -44.05
N CYS A 45 -4.58 5.15 -44.14
CA CYS A 45 -4.84 4.21 -43.04
C CYS A 45 -3.72 3.16 -42.85
N VAL A 46 -3.05 2.73 -43.94
CA VAL A 46 -1.89 1.83 -43.88
C VAL A 46 -0.65 2.62 -43.44
N THR A 47 -0.41 3.83 -43.94
CA THR A 47 0.69 4.69 -43.45
C THR A 47 0.45 5.18 -42.03
N TYR A 48 -0.78 5.42 -41.56
CA TYR A 48 -1.04 5.71 -40.14
C TYR A 48 -0.75 4.50 -39.24
N LYS A 49 -0.87 3.28 -39.77
CA LYS A 49 -0.47 2.03 -39.09
C LYS A 49 1.05 1.78 -39.14
N TYR A 50 1.80 2.53 -39.96
CA TYR A 50 3.26 2.41 -40.12
C TYR A 50 4.06 3.70 -39.80
N ILE A 51 3.40 4.82 -39.45
CA ILE A 51 4.01 6.13 -39.08
C ILE A 51 4.01 6.36 -37.55
N LEU A 52 3.73 5.34 -36.75
CA LEU A 52 4.27 5.24 -35.39
C LEU A 52 4.96 3.88 -35.28
N PRO A 53 6.30 3.90 -35.31
CA PRO A 53 7.00 3.93 -34.05
C PRO A 53 7.97 5.12 -34.08
N LEU A 54 7.48 6.29 -33.68
CA LEU A 54 8.34 7.06 -32.80
C LEU A 54 8.41 6.21 -31.54
N LYS A 55 9.43 5.34 -31.50
CA LYS A 55 10.18 5.14 -30.27
C LYS A 55 10.45 6.55 -29.78
N VAL A 56 9.58 7.04 -28.90
CA VAL A 56 10.08 7.85 -27.81
C VAL A 56 11.05 6.86 -27.15
N GLU A 57 12.34 7.03 -27.44
CA GLU A 57 13.33 6.71 -26.45
C GLU A 57 12.98 7.58 -25.24
N VAL A 58 12.00 7.12 -24.46
CA VAL A 58 12.10 7.28 -23.04
C VAL A 58 13.30 6.40 -22.76
N VAL A 59 14.46 7.07 -22.66
CA VAL A 59 15.68 6.50 -22.12
C VAL A 59 15.23 5.69 -20.92
N GLY A 60 15.22 4.37 -21.07
CA GLY A 60 15.05 3.49 -19.94
C GLY A 60 16.09 3.93 -18.94
N TRP A 61 15.69 4.16 -17.69
CA TRP A 61 16.67 4.37 -16.63
C TRP A 61 17.50 3.09 -16.55
N PRO A 62 18.76 3.10 -17.03
CA PRO A 62 19.64 1.99 -16.82
C PRO A 62 20.14 2.15 -15.40
N SER A 63 20.00 1.11 -14.59
CA SER A 63 20.65 1.01 -13.28
C SER A 63 22.19 0.93 -13.37
N GLU A 64 22.81 1.39 -14.46
CA GLU A 64 24.27 1.35 -14.68
C GLU A 64 24.64 2.17 -15.94
N PHE A 65 24.53 3.50 -15.86
CA PHE A 65 25.31 4.41 -16.71
C PHE A 65 25.68 5.63 -15.87
N SER A 66 26.81 5.55 -15.19
CA SER A 66 27.45 6.72 -14.59
C SER A 66 27.93 7.64 -15.73
N LEU A 67 27.10 8.61 -16.12
CA LEU A 67 27.57 9.79 -16.84
C LEU A 67 28.73 10.39 -16.02
N PRO A 68 29.77 10.96 -16.65
CA PRO A 68 30.84 11.62 -15.90
C PRO A 68 30.21 12.71 -15.03
N VAL A 69 30.17 12.44 -13.73
CA VAL A 69 29.50 13.26 -12.73
C VAL A 69 30.23 14.59 -12.71
N ASN A 70 29.57 15.65 -13.13
CA ASN A 70 30.11 16.99 -12.97
C ASN A 70 30.11 17.30 -11.47
N GLU A 71 31.25 17.13 -10.79
CA GLU A 71 31.41 17.44 -9.35
C GLU A 71 31.04 18.88 -9.02
N THR A 72 30.90 19.73 -10.03
CA THR A 72 30.53 21.14 -9.90
C THR A 72 29.07 21.45 -9.61
N ASN A 73 28.23 20.46 -9.29
CA ASN A 73 26.84 20.65 -8.86
C ASN A 73 26.48 19.93 -7.53
N ARG A 74 27.48 19.48 -6.75
CA ARG A 74 27.28 18.79 -5.45
C ARG A 74 27.24 19.81 -4.30
N ILE A 75 26.14 19.84 -3.57
CA ILE A 75 25.95 20.63 -2.36
C ILE A 75 26.11 19.68 -1.17
N VAL A 76 27.25 19.73 -0.47
CA VAL A 76 27.52 18.87 0.69
C VAL A 76 27.22 19.62 1.98
N ILE A 77 26.38 19.06 2.85
CA ILE A 77 26.12 19.60 4.20
C ILE A 77 26.61 18.60 5.24
N GLU A 78 27.65 18.97 5.99
CA GLU A 78 28.26 18.17 7.07
C GLU A 78 27.60 18.42 8.44
N ASP A 79 27.11 19.65 8.68
CA ASP A 79 26.49 20.04 9.95
C ASP A 79 25.58 21.27 9.72
N PHE A 80 24.30 21.19 10.09
CA PHE A 80 23.37 22.33 9.97
C PHE A 80 23.58 23.40 11.05
N PHE A 81 24.28 23.09 12.15
CA PHE A 81 24.48 24.01 13.27
C PHE A 81 25.88 24.63 13.34
N LYS A 82 26.82 24.20 12.48
CA LYS A 82 28.16 24.79 12.41
C LYS A 82 28.12 26.16 11.74
N PRO A 83 28.74 27.21 12.32
CA PRO A 83 28.92 28.49 11.64
C PRO A 83 29.72 28.32 10.34
N TYR A 84 29.34 29.05 9.30
CA TYR A 84 30.05 29.04 8.02
C TYR A 84 31.56 29.32 8.20
N ASP A 85 32.39 28.36 7.77
CA ASP A 85 33.85 28.48 7.80
C ASP A 85 34.41 28.77 6.39
N PRO A 86 34.93 29.97 6.12
CA PRO A 86 35.48 30.33 4.82
C PRO A 86 36.77 29.58 4.44
N SER A 87 37.40 28.84 5.37
CA SER A 87 38.60 28.05 5.12
C SER A 87 38.32 26.64 4.59
N TYR A 88 37.07 26.17 4.72
CA TYR A 88 36.55 24.95 4.10
C TYR A 88 35.44 25.34 3.12
N PRO A 89 35.78 25.72 1.87
CA PRO A 89 34.75 25.90 0.86
C PRO A 89 34.06 24.56 0.67
N THR A 90 32.81 24.45 1.14
CA THR A 90 31.84 23.49 0.57
C THR A 90 32.01 23.64 -0.93
N SER A 91 32.38 22.57 -1.63
CA SER A 91 32.73 22.62 -3.04
C SER A 91 31.65 23.42 -3.78
N LEU A 92 31.93 24.69 -4.15
CA LEU A 92 31.68 25.36 -5.43
C LEU A 92 31.57 26.90 -5.39
N PRO A 93 31.88 27.56 -6.53
CA PRO A 93 31.86 29.00 -6.70
C PRO A 93 30.43 29.50 -6.96
N THR A 94 29.88 30.26 -6.03
CA THR A 94 29.22 31.56 -6.21
C THR A 94 28.43 31.87 -4.93
N THR A 95 28.79 32.99 -4.32
CA THR A 95 28.46 33.40 -2.95
C THR A 95 27.00 33.82 -2.72
N THR A 96 26.06 33.38 -3.55
CA THR A 96 24.65 33.83 -3.51
C THR A 96 23.60 32.74 -3.34
N TYR A 97 23.88 31.45 -3.63
CA TYR A 97 22.85 30.39 -3.51
C TYR A 97 22.86 29.69 -2.13
N TYR A 98 24.03 29.62 -1.48
CA TYR A 98 24.28 28.83 -0.25
C TYR A 98 23.64 29.38 1.04
N ARG A 99 22.79 30.40 0.96
CA ARG A 99 22.42 31.15 2.17
C ARG A 99 21.38 30.49 3.09
N ARG A 100 20.66 29.43 2.73
CA ARG A 100 19.42 29.07 3.47
C ARG A 100 18.94 27.59 3.46
N ILE A 101 19.74 26.57 3.16
CA ILE A 101 19.27 25.18 3.40
C ILE A 101 19.45 24.85 4.88
N ASN A 102 18.36 24.78 5.63
CA ASN A 102 18.34 24.43 7.05
C ASN A 102 17.27 23.37 7.31
N LEU A 103 17.37 22.66 8.43
CA LEU A 103 16.26 21.84 8.91
C LEU A 103 15.07 22.73 9.25
N ARG A 104 13.88 22.35 8.78
CA ARG A 104 12.65 23.01 9.20
C ARG A 104 12.42 22.73 10.69
N PRO A 105 12.05 23.75 11.48
CA PRO A 105 11.68 23.53 12.87
C PRO A 105 10.38 22.72 12.92
N LEU A 106 10.42 21.57 13.60
CA LEU A 106 9.28 20.69 13.83
C LEU A 106 9.00 20.63 15.33
N ALA A 107 7.74 20.79 15.72
CA ALA A 107 7.28 20.49 17.08
C ALA A 107 6.72 19.06 17.08
N PRO A 108 7.40 18.06 17.66
CA PRO A 108 6.96 16.67 17.55
C PRO A 108 5.69 16.36 18.34
N HIS A 109 5.47 17.03 19.48
CA HIS A 109 4.40 16.69 20.41
C HIS A 109 3.82 17.93 21.11
N ARG A 110 2.56 17.83 21.56
CA ARG A 110 1.87 18.89 22.33
C ARG A 110 1.93 18.73 23.84
N ILE A 111 2.38 17.57 24.30
CA ILE A 111 2.64 17.25 25.71
C ILE A 111 4.15 17.16 25.97
N SER A 112 4.60 16.85 27.17
CA SER A 112 6.03 16.61 27.42
C SER A 112 6.49 15.31 26.73
N ARG A 113 7.77 15.23 26.35
CA ARG A 113 8.37 14.02 25.77
C ARG A 113 8.14 12.79 26.66
N THR A 114 8.32 12.94 27.97
CA THR A 114 8.09 11.87 28.95
C THR A 114 6.65 11.35 28.92
N ASN A 115 5.65 12.23 28.92
CA ASN A 115 4.26 11.81 28.89
C ASN A 115 3.89 11.17 27.55
N PHE A 116 4.48 11.64 26.45
CA PHE A 116 4.27 11.05 25.14
C PHE A 116 4.86 9.63 25.04
N THR A 117 6.08 9.42 25.53
CA THR A 117 6.70 8.09 25.63
C THR A 117 5.87 7.13 26.48
N LEU A 118 5.42 7.55 27.66
CA LEU A 118 4.58 6.72 28.52
C LEU A 118 3.27 6.31 27.84
N TRP A 119 2.61 7.25 27.16
CA TRP A 119 1.39 6.95 26.39
C TRP A 119 1.67 5.97 25.24
N LEU A 120 2.78 6.14 24.51
CA LEU A 120 3.15 5.24 23.43
C LEU A 120 3.37 3.81 23.94
N GLU A 121 4.11 3.64 25.03
CA GLU A 121 4.37 2.33 25.65
C GLU A 121 3.05 1.64 26.05
N GLU A 122 2.19 2.36 26.78
CA GLU A 122 0.87 1.86 27.20
C GLU A 122 -0.01 1.48 26.00
N GLN A 123 -0.14 2.38 25.03
CA GLN A 123 -0.98 2.15 23.85
C GLN A 123 -0.43 1.03 22.95
N THR A 124 0.88 0.81 22.94
CA THR A 124 1.51 -0.29 22.18
C THR A 124 1.12 -1.63 22.78
N SER A 125 1.20 -1.77 24.11
CA SER A 125 0.74 -2.98 24.81
C SER A 125 -0.75 -3.23 24.60
N ILE A 126 -1.59 -2.21 24.80
CA ILE A 126 -3.05 -2.33 24.59
C ILE A 126 -3.37 -2.72 23.15
N SER A 127 -2.69 -2.12 22.16
CA SER A 127 -2.95 -2.43 20.75
C SER A 127 -2.60 -3.88 20.42
N PHE A 128 -1.53 -4.43 21.00
CA PHE A 128 -1.19 -5.84 20.79
C PHE A 128 -2.22 -6.78 21.42
N GLU A 129 -2.72 -6.46 22.62
CA GLU A 129 -3.81 -7.21 23.25
C GLU A 129 -5.09 -7.17 22.40
N LYS A 130 -5.48 -5.99 21.90
CA LYS A 130 -6.64 -5.79 21.03
C LYS A 130 -6.55 -6.54 19.71
N ILE A 131 -5.33 -6.71 19.16
CA ILE A 131 -5.08 -7.58 18.01
C ILE A 131 -5.45 -9.03 18.35
N LEU A 132 -4.92 -9.55 19.45
CA LEU A 132 -5.15 -10.95 19.87
C LEU A 132 -6.61 -11.22 20.29
N GLU A 133 -7.30 -10.22 20.85
CA GLU A 133 -8.74 -10.30 21.18
C GLU A 133 -9.63 -10.54 19.95
N ASN A 134 -9.16 -10.18 18.75
CA ASN A 134 -9.90 -10.33 17.49
C ASN A 134 -9.45 -11.54 16.64
N ILE A 135 -8.59 -12.41 17.17
CA ILE A 135 -8.20 -13.67 16.50
C ILE A 135 -8.86 -14.83 17.23
N GLY A 136 -9.65 -15.64 16.54
CA GLY A 136 -10.28 -16.84 17.09
C GLY A 136 -9.23 -17.83 17.58
N ASP A 137 -8.99 -17.89 18.89
CA ASP A 137 -8.06 -18.83 19.51
C ASP A 137 -8.56 -19.19 20.90
N SER A 138 -9.09 -20.41 21.06
CA SER A 138 -9.66 -20.90 22.32
C SER A 138 -8.70 -20.88 23.51
N ASN A 139 -7.39 -20.75 23.29
CA ASN A 139 -6.41 -20.64 24.37
C ASN A 139 -6.21 -19.20 24.86
N ILE A 140 -6.59 -18.21 24.04
CA ILE A 140 -6.38 -16.79 24.31
C ILE A 140 -7.69 -16.11 24.66
N ASN A 141 -8.78 -16.47 23.98
CA ASN A 141 -10.07 -15.79 24.14
C ASN A 141 -11.27 -16.73 23.94
N ASP A 142 -12.46 -16.18 24.18
CA ASP A 142 -13.74 -16.87 24.13
C ASP A 142 -14.53 -16.59 22.84
N LEU A 143 -13.88 -16.19 21.74
CA LEU A 143 -14.58 -15.86 20.48
C LEU A 143 -15.36 -17.05 19.89
N TYR A 144 -14.97 -18.29 20.21
CA TYR A 144 -15.75 -19.49 19.84
C TYR A 144 -17.18 -19.45 20.38
N LYS A 145 -17.45 -18.77 21.52
CA LYS A 145 -18.82 -18.57 22.05
C LYS A 145 -19.67 -17.68 21.13
N GLN A 146 -19.04 -16.95 20.23
CA GLN A 146 -19.65 -16.11 19.21
C GLN A 146 -19.64 -16.75 17.81
N ASN A 147 -19.34 -18.05 17.73
CA ASN A 147 -19.19 -18.84 16.50
C ASN A 147 -18.01 -18.43 15.60
N VAL A 148 -17.03 -17.70 16.13
CA VAL A 148 -15.78 -17.45 15.39
C VAL A 148 -14.97 -18.74 15.35
N ALA A 149 -14.58 -19.16 14.16
CA ALA A 149 -13.77 -20.35 13.96
C ALA A 149 -12.33 -20.15 14.47
N GLU A 150 -11.67 -21.25 14.85
CA GLU A 150 -10.24 -21.22 15.19
C GLU A 150 -9.41 -20.69 14.01
N GLY A 151 -8.49 -19.78 14.30
CA GLY A 151 -7.65 -19.09 13.34
C GLY A 151 -8.33 -18.00 12.51
N ALA A 152 -9.65 -17.80 12.65
CA ALA A 152 -10.34 -16.72 11.95
C ALA A 152 -10.01 -15.38 12.61
N VAL A 153 -9.67 -14.37 11.80
CA VAL A 153 -9.42 -13.01 12.29
C VAL A 153 -10.62 -12.15 11.93
N ILE A 154 -11.33 -11.62 12.92
CA ILE A 154 -12.42 -10.68 12.67
C ILE A 154 -11.86 -9.30 12.36
N ALA A 155 -12.45 -8.58 11.41
CA ALA A 155 -12.04 -7.19 11.14
C ALA A 155 -12.35 -6.27 12.32
N SER A 156 -13.52 -6.47 12.95
CA SER A 156 -13.96 -5.74 14.14
C SER A 156 -15.05 -6.53 14.88
N PRO A 157 -15.22 -6.33 16.21
CA PRO A 157 -16.37 -6.84 16.97
C PRO A 157 -17.69 -6.10 16.67
N SER A 158 -17.71 -5.14 15.73
CA SER A 158 -18.90 -4.38 15.34
C SER A 158 -19.86 -5.21 14.48
N ARG A 159 -21.15 -5.22 14.85
CA ARG A 159 -22.22 -6.00 14.19
C ARG A 159 -23.36 -5.16 13.61
N ASP A 160 -23.31 -3.84 13.82
CA ASP A 160 -24.32 -2.91 13.30
C ASP A 160 -23.69 -1.53 13.12
N LYS A 161 -23.89 -0.92 11.94
CA LYS A 161 -23.46 0.44 11.56
C LYS A 161 -22.02 0.82 11.97
N PRO A 162 -21.01 0.18 11.38
CA PRO A 162 -21.11 -0.85 10.33
C PRO A 162 -21.05 -2.27 10.90
N ASP A 163 -21.54 -3.25 10.12
CA ASP A 163 -21.36 -4.67 10.42
C ASP A 163 -20.05 -5.16 9.79
N TYR A 164 -19.04 -5.35 10.62
CA TYR A 164 -17.68 -5.76 10.26
C TYR A 164 -17.29 -7.09 10.95
N PHE A 165 -18.28 -7.81 11.50
CA PHE A 165 -18.06 -9.09 12.15
C PHE A 165 -17.94 -10.21 11.12
N PHE A 166 -16.93 -10.10 10.26
CA PHE A 166 -16.52 -11.08 9.25
C PHE A 166 -15.00 -11.20 9.23
N GLN A 167 -14.49 -12.20 8.52
CA GLN A 167 -13.06 -12.38 8.29
C GLN A 167 -12.69 -12.06 6.84
N TRP A 168 -11.81 -11.08 6.66
CA TRP A 168 -11.24 -10.71 5.36
C TRP A 168 -9.83 -11.33 5.25
N PRO A 169 -9.49 -12.02 4.15
CA PRO A 169 -8.13 -12.52 3.95
C PRO A 169 -7.05 -11.43 3.99
N ARG A 170 -7.36 -10.20 3.53
CA ARG A 170 -6.46 -9.04 3.65
C ARG A 170 -6.18 -8.70 5.12
N ASP A 171 -7.22 -8.37 5.88
CA ASP A 171 -7.12 -7.94 7.27
C ASP A 171 -6.49 -9.02 8.15
N ALA A 172 -6.88 -10.29 7.93
CA ALA A 172 -6.32 -11.44 8.63
C ALA A 172 -4.82 -11.60 8.35
N ALA A 173 -4.40 -11.51 7.08
CA ALA A 173 -3.00 -11.64 6.71
C ALA A 173 -2.14 -10.50 7.28
N ILE A 174 -2.61 -9.26 7.21
CA ILE A 174 -1.88 -8.11 7.79
C ILE A 174 -1.75 -8.26 9.30
N THR A 175 -2.84 -8.62 9.98
CA THR A 175 -2.86 -8.84 11.42
C THR A 175 -1.88 -9.93 11.84
N VAL A 176 -1.94 -11.08 11.16
CA VAL A 176 -1.07 -12.22 11.49
C VAL A 176 0.38 -11.93 11.13
N ASN A 177 0.64 -11.08 10.13
CA ASN A 177 1.99 -10.60 9.85
C ASN A 177 2.57 -9.81 11.04
N THR A 178 1.76 -8.96 11.69
CA THR A 178 2.14 -8.28 12.94
C THR A 178 2.37 -9.27 14.09
N VAL A 179 1.56 -10.33 14.19
CA VAL A 179 1.79 -11.39 15.19
C VAL A 179 3.11 -12.12 14.93
N ALA A 180 3.43 -12.40 13.67
CA ALA A 180 4.70 -13.03 13.27
C ALA A 180 5.92 -12.16 13.60
N SER A 181 5.83 -10.84 13.50
CA SER A 181 6.89 -9.91 13.95
C SER A 181 7.25 -10.07 15.43
N ASN A 182 6.31 -10.58 16.25
CA ASN A 182 6.46 -10.75 17.69
C ASN A 182 6.68 -12.21 18.10
N LEU A 183 6.93 -13.09 17.14
CA LEU A 183 7.10 -14.52 17.39
C LEU A 183 8.30 -14.81 18.31
N ILE A 184 9.33 -13.97 18.24
CA ILE A 184 10.56 -14.14 19.03
C ILE A 184 10.48 -13.25 20.26
N GLY A 185 10.55 -13.87 21.44
CA GLY A 185 10.54 -13.19 22.73
C GLY A 185 11.84 -12.44 23.01
N SER A 186 11.84 -11.61 24.06
CA SER A 186 13.04 -10.90 24.51
C SER A 186 14.17 -11.82 24.99
N ASP A 187 13.85 -13.08 25.28
CA ASP A 187 14.78 -14.16 25.63
C ASP A 187 15.32 -14.92 24.40
N ASP A 188 15.05 -14.41 23.18
CA ASP A 188 15.38 -15.04 21.90
C ASP A 188 14.71 -16.41 21.67
N ALA A 189 13.69 -16.73 22.48
CA ALA A 189 12.92 -17.95 22.33
C ALA A 189 11.66 -17.73 21.49
N ILE A 190 11.18 -18.78 20.83
CA ILE A 190 9.91 -18.76 20.11
C ILE A 190 8.76 -18.75 21.11
N ASN A 191 7.90 -17.75 21.01
CA ASN A 191 6.65 -17.69 21.77
C ASN A 191 5.66 -18.71 21.20
N LEU A 192 5.55 -19.86 21.86
CA LEU A 192 4.67 -20.96 21.44
C LEU A 192 3.18 -20.58 21.41
N THR A 193 2.75 -19.60 22.20
CA THR A 193 1.36 -19.11 22.18
C THR A 193 1.08 -18.39 20.86
N LEU A 194 1.95 -17.47 20.46
CA LEU A 194 1.82 -16.76 19.19
C LEU A 194 2.02 -17.70 18.00
N ALA A 195 2.97 -18.64 18.09
CA ALA A 195 3.18 -19.68 17.09
C ALA A 195 1.91 -20.52 16.87
N GLN A 196 1.23 -20.90 17.96
CA GLN A 196 -0.04 -21.63 17.90
C GLN A 196 -1.14 -20.83 17.21
N THR A 197 -1.27 -19.54 17.52
CA THR A 197 -2.24 -18.65 16.86
C THR A 197 -1.98 -18.54 15.36
N ILE A 198 -0.72 -18.36 14.95
CA ILE A 198 -0.35 -18.30 13.52
C ILE A 198 -0.67 -19.62 12.81
N VAL A 199 -0.32 -20.77 13.41
CA VAL A 199 -0.61 -22.10 12.85
C VAL A 199 -2.11 -22.34 12.68
N LYS A 200 -2.93 -21.92 13.65
CA LYS A 200 -4.39 -21.97 13.55
C LYS A 200 -4.90 -21.13 12.38
N TYR A 201 -4.38 -19.91 12.19
CA TYR A 201 -4.71 -19.06 11.04
C TYR A 201 -4.31 -19.70 9.70
N LEU A 202 -3.13 -20.31 9.59
CA LEU A 202 -2.71 -20.98 8.36
C LEU A 202 -3.66 -22.14 8.02
N ASN A 203 -4.10 -22.89 9.03
CA ASN A 203 -5.09 -23.96 8.85
C ASN A 203 -6.47 -23.40 8.44
N ASN A 204 -6.91 -22.33 9.10
CA ASN A 204 -8.15 -21.62 8.74
C ASN A 204 -8.12 -21.15 7.29
N SER A 205 -7.02 -20.53 6.86
CA SER A 205 -6.82 -20.08 5.48
C SER A 205 -6.88 -21.24 4.47
N ALA A 206 -6.30 -22.40 4.81
CA ALA A 206 -6.38 -23.58 3.96
C ALA A 206 -7.84 -24.09 3.84
N ILE A 207 -8.63 -23.98 4.91
CA ILE A 207 -10.08 -24.25 4.87
C ILE A 207 -10.76 -23.25 3.93
N LEU A 208 -10.54 -21.95 4.10
CA LEU A 208 -11.18 -20.90 3.29
C LEU A 208 -10.88 -21.04 1.79
N GLN A 209 -9.65 -21.38 1.39
CA GLN A 209 -9.28 -21.61 -0.01
C GLN A 209 -10.15 -22.68 -0.70
N ARG A 210 -10.72 -23.62 0.07
CA ARG A 210 -11.53 -24.74 -0.44
C ARG A 210 -13.03 -24.44 -0.45
N ILE A 211 -13.48 -23.34 0.13
CA ILE A 211 -14.90 -22.97 0.20
C ILE A 211 -15.34 -22.38 -1.15
N PRO A 212 -16.32 -22.99 -1.85
CA PRO A 212 -16.97 -22.35 -2.98
C PRO A 212 -17.70 -21.09 -2.52
N ASN A 213 -17.57 -20.01 -3.29
CA ASN A 213 -18.10 -18.70 -2.94
C ASN A 213 -18.51 -17.92 -4.20
N PRO A 214 -19.11 -16.72 -4.06
CA PRO A 214 -19.56 -15.96 -5.22
C PRO A 214 -18.46 -15.54 -6.22
N SER A 215 -17.18 -15.47 -5.82
CA SER A 215 -16.07 -15.22 -6.76
C SER A 215 -15.71 -16.45 -7.60
N GLY A 216 -15.96 -17.66 -7.11
CA GLY A 216 -15.72 -18.88 -7.85
C GLY A 216 -15.71 -20.16 -7.02
N GLN A 217 -15.36 -21.26 -7.68
CA GLN A 217 -15.12 -22.52 -6.97
C GLN A 217 -13.81 -22.42 -6.17
N GLY A 218 -13.78 -23.06 -4.99
CA GLY A 218 -12.56 -23.21 -4.21
C GLY A 218 -11.61 -24.25 -4.78
N VAL A 219 -10.48 -24.43 -4.12
CA VAL A 219 -9.49 -25.49 -4.39
C VAL A 219 -10.18 -26.87 -4.42
N GLY A 220 -9.86 -27.67 -5.43
CA GLY A 220 -10.51 -28.96 -5.70
C GLY A 220 -11.73 -28.86 -6.61
N GLY A 221 -12.18 -27.65 -6.95
CA GLY A 221 -13.15 -27.40 -8.01
C GLY A 221 -12.56 -27.52 -9.42
N THR A 222 -13.36 -27.19 -10.43
CA THR A 222 -12.98 -27.29 -11.86
C THR A 222 -12.45 -25.98 -12.45
N ASP A 223 -12.31 -24.92 -11.65
CA ASP A 223 -11.82 -23.62 -12.13
C ASP A 223 -10.28 -23.59 -12.13
N PRO A 224 -9.62 -23.62 -13.30
CA PRO A 224 -8.17 -23.62 -13.37
C PRO A 224 -7.55 -22.28 -12.95
N GLN A 225 -8.34 -21.20 -12.85
CA GLN A 225 -7.86 -19.88 -12.40
C GLN A 225 -8.02 -19.69 -10.89
N LEU A 226 -8.63 -20.65 -10.17
CA LEU A 226 -8.82 -20.59 -8.72
C LEU A 226 -9.53 -19.29 -8.27
N LYS A 227 -10.53 -18.81 -9.02
CA LYS A 227 -11.16 -17.49 -8.76
C LYS A 227 -11.79 -17.36 -7.38
N GLY A 228 -12.16 -18.48 -6.75
CA GLY A 228 -12.65 -18.48 -5.37
C GLY A 228 -11.66 -17.91 -4.36
N LEU A 229 -10.36 -17.87 -4.67
CA LEU A 229 -9.33 -17.26 -3.81
C LEU A 229 -9.34 -15.72 -3.83
N GLY A 230 -10.05 -15.12 -4.80
CA GLY A 230 -10.27 -13.67 -4.86
C GLY A 230 -11.47 -13.20 -4.04
N GLU A 231 -12.12 -14.06 -3.26
CA GLU A 231 -13.25 -13.65 -2.41
C GLU A 231 -12.76 -12.74 -1.28
N PRO A 232 -13.32 -11.52 -1.14
CA PRO A 232 -12.83 -10.54 -0.17
C PRO A 232 -13.07 -10.92 1.28
N LYS A 233 -14.14 -11.65 1.59
CA LYS A 233 -14.53 -11.96 2.96
C LYS A 233 -15.37 -13.22 3.10
N PHE A 234 -15.36 -13.77 4.30
CA PHE A 234 -16.13 -14.94 4.70
C PHE A 234 -16.84 -14.67 6.02
N GLU A 235 -17.90 -15.42 6.29
CA GLU A 235 -18.51 -15.46 7.61
C GLU A 235 -17.49 -15.97 8.64
N VAL A 236 -17.62 -15.52 9.90
CA VAL A 236 -16.67 -15.89 10.96
C VAL A 236 -16.63 -17.38 11.28
N ASP A 237 -17.65 -18.14 10.88
CA ASP A 237 -17.78 -19.58 11.09
C ASP A 237 -17.28 -20.41 9.89
N ASN A 238 -16.45 -19.81 9.03
CA ASN A 238 -15.91 -20.40 7.80
C ASN A 238 -16.99 -20.78 6.78
N LYS A 239 -17.97 -19.90 6.56
CA LYS A 239 -18.91 -19.99 5.43
C LYS A 239 -18.68 -18.88 4.42
N ALA A 240 -19.10 -19.12 3.19
CA ALA A 240 -19.08 -18.09 2.15
C ALA A 240 -20.04 -16.95 2.51
N PHE A 241 -19.58 -15.72 2.31
CA PHE A 241 -20.46 -14.55 2.36
C PHE A 241 -21.22 -14.43 1.03
N GLU A 242 -22.51 -14.75 1.03
CA GLU A 242 -23.35 -14.82 -0.18
C GLU A 242 -23.91 -13.45 -0.63
N GLY A 243 -23.70 -12.40 0.16
CA GLY A 243 -24.20 -11.05 -0.13
C GLY A 243 -23.50 -10.38 -1.32
N SER A 244 -24.10 -9.31 -1.85
CA SER A 244 -23.44 -8.45 -2.83
C SER A 244 -22.24 -7.74 -2.21
N TRP A 245 -21.13 -7.69 -2.93
CA TRP A 245 -19.87 -7.10 -2.46
C TRP A 245 -18.95 -6.73 -3.64
N GLY A 246 -17.98 -5.85 -3.38
CA GLY A 246 -16.93 -5.50 -4.34
C GLY A 246 -15.92 -6.63 -4.52
N ARG A 247 -16.28 -7.64 -5.31
CA ARG A 247 -15.48 -8.85 -5.57
C ARG A 247 -15.10 -9.02 -7.06
N PRO A 248 -13.98 -9.69 -7.38
CA PRO A 248 -12.95 -10.19 -6.46
C PRO A 248 -12.02 -9.08 -5.97
N GLN A 249 -11.21 -9.37 -4.95
CA GLN A 249 -10.06 -8.57 -4.51
C GLN A 249 -8.81 -9.46 -4.52
N ASN A 250 -7.85 -9.10 -5.37
CA ASN A 250 -6.73 -9.98 -5.71
C ASN A 250 -5.46 -9.73 -4.87
N ASP A 251 -5.58 -9.01 -3.76
CA ASP A 251 -4.54 -8.69 -2.78
C ASP A 251 -4.49 -9.65 -1.58
N GLY A 252 -5.63 -10.26 -1.22
CA GLY A 252 -5.73 -11.15 -0.06
C GLY A 252 -4.80 -12.38 -0.11
N ALA A 253 -4.80 -13.12 -1.23
CA ALA A 253 -3.90 -14.26 -1.43
C ALA A 253 -2.40 -13.87 -1.38
N PRO A 254 -1.94 -12.82 -2.08
CA PRO A 254 -0.58 -12.30 -1.91
C PRO A 254 -0.21 -11.92 -0.47
N LEU A 255 -1.09 -11.22 0.25
CA LEU A 255 -0.82 -10.83 1.64
C LEU A 255 -0.72 -12.05 2.55
N ARG A 256 -1.57 -13.06 2.35
CA ARG A 256 -1.48 -14.32 3.08
C ARG A 256 -0.14 -15.02 2.84
N LEU A 257 0.37 -15.01 1.61
CA LEU A 257 1.70 -15.53 1.29
C LEU A 257 2.81 -14.73 2.01
N ILE A 258 2.75 -13.40 1.99
CA ILE A 258 3.73 -12.55 2.69
C ILE A 258 3.79 -12.91 4.18
N ALA A 259 2.63 -12.97 4.85
CA ALA A 259 2.56 -13.37 6.27
C ALA A 259 3.08 -14.80 6.51
N THR A 260 2.76 -15.74 5.61
CA THR A 260 3.21 -17.14 5.72
C THR A 260 4.73 -17.24 5.59
N PHE A 261 5.33 -16.57 4.61
CA PHE A 261 6.77 -16.62 4.40
C PHE A 261 7.54 -15.89 5.50
N HIS A 262 7.01 -14.78 6.01
CA HIS A 262 7.58 -14.11 7.18
C HIS A 262 7.61 -15.03 8.40
N PHE A 263 6.51 -15.75 8.69
CA PHE A 263 6.49 -16.75 9.76
C PHE A 263 7.55 -17.84 9.55
N LEU A 264 7.62 -18.43 8.36
CA LEU A 264 8.60 -19.48 8.05
C LEU A 264 10.05 -18.98 8.15
N GLU A 265 10.32 -17.73 7.81
CA GLU A 265 11.65 -17.15 7.97
C GLU A 265 12.04 -16.99 9.45
N LYS A 266 11.12 -16.52 10.31
CA LYS A 266 11.36 -16.43 11.74
C LYS A 266 11.71 -17.79 12.33
N LEU A 267 11.02 -18.85 11.91
CA LEU A 267 11.35 -20.22 12.30
C LEU A 267 12.72 -20.66 11.79
N ALA A 268 13.04 -20.38 10.52
CA ALA A 268 14.33 -20.73 9.93
C ALA A 268 15.51 -20.06 10.65
N LYS A 269 15.37 -18.80 11.07
CA LYS A 269 16.39 -18.07 11.84
C LYS A 269 16.65 -18.67 13.21
N GLN A 270 15.59 -19.14 13.86
CA GLN A 270 15.69 -19.88 15.11
C GLN A 270 16.11 -21.34 14.92
N ASN A 271 16.46 -21.75 13.69
CA ASN A 271 16.76 -23.13 13.33
C ASN A 271 15.67 -24.12 13.77
N MET A 272 14.41 -23.69 13.77
CA MET A 272 13.26 -24.52 14.15
C MET A 272 12.51 -24.97 12.89
N PRO A 273 12.61 -26.24 12.47
CA PRO A 273 11.75 -26.77 11.41
C PRO A 273 10.28 -26.70 11.80
N LEU A 274 9.38 -26.51 10.84
CA LEU A 274 7.95 -26.48 11.09
C LEU A 274 7.45 -27.79 11.72
N THR A 275 8.02 -28.93 11.33
CA THR A 275 7.72 -30.24 11.94
C THR A 275 7.97 -30.27 13.44
N GLU A 276 9.10 -29.70 13.87
CA GLU A 276 9.49 -29.65 15.27
C GLU A 276 8.58 -28.70 16.04
N LEU A 277 8.33 -27.51 15.52
CA LEU A 277 7.38 -26.57 16.12
C LEU A 277 6.02 -27.24 16.34
N LEU A 278 5.45 -27.84 15.28
CA LEU A 278 4.13 -28.46 15.34
C LEU A 278 4.06 -29.59 16.38
N SER A 279 5.16 -30.31 16.64
CA SER A 279 5.22 -31.34 17.68
C SER A 279 5.12 -30.79 19.11
N GLN A 280 5.40 -29.50 19.30
CA GLN A 280 5.30 -28.80 20.58
C GLN A 280 3.94 -28.11 20.76
N LEU A 281 3.15 -27.99 19.69
CA LEU A 281 1.85 -27.33 19.72
C LEU A 281 0.73 -28.35 19.93
N ASN A 282 -0.23 -28.00 20.78
CA ASN A 282 -1.44 -28.79 20.98
C ASN A 282 -2.54 -28.33 19.99
N VAL A 283 -2.35 -28.64 18.69
CA VAL A 283 -3.30 -28.28 17.62
C VAL A 283 -3.62 -29.51 16.77
N ASP A 284 -4.89 -29.89 16.76
CA ASP A 284 -5.41 -31.00 15.96
C ASP A 284 -5.98 -30.54 14.61
N GLY A 285 -6.12 -31.47 13.67
CA GLY A 285 -6.84 -31.23 12.42
C GLY A 285 -6.14 -30.31 11.42
N LEU A 286 -4.82 -30.16 11.53
CA LEU A 286 -4.01 -29.39 10.59
C LEU A 286 -4.00 -30.04 9.20
N SER A 287 -4.12 -29.22 8.16
CA SER A 287 -3.97 -29.67 6.77
C SER A 287 -2.52 -29.86 6.32
N PHE A 288 -1.55 -29.62 7.20
CA PHE A 288 -0.11 -29.69 6.95
C PHE A 288 0.65 -30.16 8.20
N LYS A 289 1.85 -30.68 8.00
CA LYS A 289 2.73 -31.24 9.06
C LYS A 289 4.19 -30.80 8.93
N ASP A 290 4.56 -30.20 7.81
CA ASP A 290 5.90 -29.79 7.42
C ASP A 290 5.79 -28.71 6.33
N GLU A 291 6.92 -28.12 5.94
CA GLU A 291 6.97 -27.04 4.94
C GLU A 291 6.53 -27.52 3.54
N ASP A 292 6.75 -28.79 3.21
CA ASP A 292 6.33 -29.38 1.92
C ASP A 292 4.81 -29.56 1.84
N SER A 293 4.19 -30.08 2.90
CA SER A 293 2.72 -30.20 2.98
C SER A 293 2.04 -28.84 3.17
N LEU A 294 2.68 -27.86 3.83
CA LEU A 294 2.20 -26.48 3.83
C LEU A 294 2.25 -25.88 2.42
N PHE A 295 3.31 -26.20 1.66
CA PHE A 295 3.39 -25.83 0.26
C PHE A 295 2.25 -26.42 -0.57
N ASP A 296 2.03 -27.73 -0.45
CA ASP A 296 1.04 -28.45 -1.23
C ASP A 296 -0.41 -28.09 -0.87
N ASN A 297 -0.68 -27.69 0.38
CA ASN A 297 -2.06 -27.49 0.86
C ASN A 297 -2.51 -26.04 0.99
N LEU A 298 -1.58 -25.07 0.96
CA LEU A 298 -1.87 -23.63 1.10
C LEU A 298 -1.10 -22.77 0.09
N ILE A 299 0.25 -22.78 0.15
CA ILE A 299 1.10 -21.82 -0.57
C ILE A 299 0.98 -21.97 -2.10
N ARG A 300 0.96 -23.21 -2.61
CA ARG A 300 0.87 -23.47 -4.06
C ARG A 300 -0.34 -22.77 -4.67
N TYR A 301 -1.51 -22.88 -4.04
CA TYR A 301 -2.75 -22.35 -4.61
C TYR A 301 -2.79 -20.83 -4.68
N ASP A 302 -2.21 -20.14 -3.69
CA ASP A 302 -2.08 -18.69 -3.75
C ASP A 302 -1.09 -18.25 -4.84
N LEU A 303 0.01 -18.97 -5.02
CA LEU A 303 0.98 -18.70 -6.09
C LEU A 303 0.38 -18.94 -7.49
N GLU A 304 -0.36 -20.03 -7.67
CA GLU A 304 -1.10 -20.33 -8.90
C GLU A 304 -2.19 -19.29 -9.19
N PHE A 305 -2.89 -18.83 -8.15
CA PHE A 305 -3.86 -17.76 -8.24
C PHE A 305 -3.22 -16.45 -8.72
N ILE A 306 -2.08 -16.04 -8.16
CA ILE A 306 -1.36 -14.83 -8.60
C ILE A 306 -0.95 -14.98 -10.07
N ALA A 307 -0.30 -16.08 -10.43
CA ALA A 307 0.14 -16.32 -11.81
C ALA A 307 -1.00 -16.23 -12.83
N SER A 308 -2.20 -16.67 -12.43
CA SER A 308 -3.38 -16.72 -13.30
C SER A 308 -4.18 -15.40 -13.32
N ASN A 309 -4.14 -14.58 -12.27
CA ASN A 309 -5.11 -13.50 -12.07
C ASN A 309 -4.49 -12.10 -11.89
N TRP A 310 -3.18 -11.93 -11.85
CA TRP A 310 -2.58 -10.61 -11.57
C TRP A 310 -2.92 -9.53 -12.61
N LYS A 311 -3.25 -9.91 -13.86
CA LYS A 311 -3.71 -8.98 -14.92
C LYS A 311 -5.22 -8.71 -14.90
N VAL A 312 -5.99 -9.43 -14.09
CA VAL A 312 -7.46 -9.34 -14.06
C VAL A 312 -7.87 -8.16 -13.19
N ASP A 313 -8.77 -7.32 -13.71
CA ASP A 313 -9.35 -6.23 -12.94
C ASP A 313 -10.07 -6.76 -11.69
N SER A 314 -9.63 -6.31 -10.52
CA SER A 314 -10.23 -6.60 -9.21
C SER A 314 -10.73 -5.30 -8.59
N PHE A 315 -11.42 -5.38 -7.46
CA PHE A 315 -11.61 -4.22 -6.60
C PHE A 315 -10.31 -3.90 -5.86
N ASP A 316 -10.15 -2.64 -5.45
CA ASP A 316 -9.06 -2.15 -4.62
C ASP A 316 -9.19 -2.64 -3.17
N LEU A 317 -8.14 -2.40 -2.37
CA LEU A 317 -8.13 -2.71 -0.94
C LEU A 317 -9.25 -2.02 -0.14
N TRP A 318 -9.79 -0.92 -0.68
CA TRP A 318 -10.91 -0.16 -0.12
C TRP A 318 -12.28 -0.68 -0.56
N GLU A 319 -12.31 -1.71 -1.42
CA GLU A 319 -13.49 -2.45 -1.83
C GLU A 319 -14.48 -1.66 -2.73
N GLU A 320 -13.98 -0.63 -3.42
CA GLU A 320 -14.82 0.40 -4.06
C GLU A 320 -14.64 0.49 -5.57
N VAL A 321 -13.39 0.44 -6.04
CA VAL A 321 -13.03 0.73 -7.43
C VAL A 321 -12.53 -0.52 -8.08
N LYS A 322 -13.17 -0.91 -9.19
CA LYS A 322 -12.68 -2.00 -10.02
C LYS A 322 -11.64 -1.51 -11.02
N GLY A 323 -10.44 -2.09 -11.02
CA GLY A 323 -9.39 -1.79 -11.98
C GLY A 323 -8.08 -2.52 -11.70
N ARG A 324 -6.97 -1.87 -12.09
CA ARG A 324 -5.61 -2.29 -11.72
C ARG A 324 -5.04 -1.28 -10.73
N HIS A 325 -4.52 -1.80 -9.62
CA HIS A 325 -4.18 -1.03 -8.42
C HIS A 325 -2.70 -1.23 -8.09
N PHE A 326 -2.03 -0.15 -7.71
CA PHE A 326 -0.62 -0.16 -7.34
C PHE A 326 -0.40 -1.06 -6.13
N PHE A 327 -1.24 -0.91 -5.09
CA PHE A 327 -1.20 -1.74 -3.88
C PHE A 327 -1.27 -3.23 -4.23
N THR A 328 -2.32 -3.63 -4.95
CA THR A 328 -2.55 -5.04 -5.32
C THR A 328 -1.40 -5.61 -6.14
N SER A 329 -0.87 -4.84 -7.10
CA SER A 329 0.24 -5.31 -7.94
C SER A 329 1.57 -5.40 -7.19
N LEU A 330 1.85 -4.48 -6.25
CA LEU A 330 3.09 -4.53 -5.47
C LEU A 330 3.10 -5.73 -4.50
N VAL A 331 1.98 -6.00 -3.81
CA VAL A 331 1.88 -7.19 -2.94
C VAL A 331 1.95 -8.49 -3.74
N GLN A 332 1.38 -8.53 -4.95
CA GLN A 332 1.50 -9.67 -5.88
C GLN A 332 2.95 -9.92 -6.30
N LEU A 333 3.70 -8.86 -6.65
CA LEU A 333 5.11 -8.98 -7.00
C LEU A 333 5.93 -9.48 -5.82
N SER A 334 5.71 -8.91 -4.63
CA SER A 334 6.42 -9.33 -3.41
C SER A 334 6.17 -10.81 -3.09
N ALA A 335 4.91 -11.22 -3.01
CA ALA A 335 4.53 -12.61 -2.76
C ALA A 335 5.09 -13.58 -3.81
N THR A 336 5.10 -13.20 -5.09
CA THR A 336 5.68 -14.01 -6.16
C THR A 336 7.18 -14.22 -5.96
N LYS A 337 7.92 -13.16 -5.61
CA LYS A 337 9.36 -13.27 -5.34
C LYS A 337 9.67 -14.11 -4.10
N LEU A 338 8.92 -13.94 -3.01
CA LEU A 338 9.06 -14.77 -1.81
C LEU A 338 8.77 -16.25 -2.13
N GLY A 339 7.72 -16.51 -2.91
CA GLY A 339 7.41 -17.85 -3.40
C GLY A 339 8.53 -18.47 -4.22
N LEU A 340 9.14 -17.71 -5.13
CA LEU A 340 10.29 -18.16 -5.90
C LEU A 340 11.49 -18.50 -5.00
N ASP A 341 11.78 -17.68 -4.00
CA ASP A 341 12.90 -17.93 -3.08
C ASP A 341 12.64 -19.14 -2.19
N PHE A 342 11.42 -19.32 -1.69
CA PHE A 342 10.99 -20.51 -0.97
C PHE A 342 11.02 -21.78 -1.83
N MET A 343 10.71 -21.70 -3.13
CA MET A 343 10.83 -22.83 -4.05
C MET A 343 12.29 -23.14 -4.38
N LYS A 344 13.18 -22.15 -4.43
CA LYS A 344 14.62 -22.36 -4.66
C LYS A 344 15.29 -23.13 -3.52
N SER A 345 14.81 -23.01 -2.28
CA SER A 345 15.41 -23.71 -1.14
C SER A 345 15.29 -25.24 -1.22
N ASN A 346 14.39 -25.78 -2.06
CA ASN A 346 14.21 -27.22 -2.26
C ASN A 346 14.35 -27.63 -3.75
N PRO A 347 15.34 -28.47 -4.13
CA PRO A 347 15.54 -28.90 -5.52
C PRO A 347 14.33 -29.59 -6.19
N ASN A 348 13.42 -30.18 -5.42
CA ASN A 348 12.20 -30.77 -5.96
C ASN A 348 11.18 -29.70 -6.36
N ARG A 349 11.04 -28.63 -5.57
CA ARG A 349 10.14 -27.50 -5.88
C ARG A 349 10.63 -26.73 -7.10
N GLN A 350 11.95 -26.60 -7.31
CA GLN A 350 12.50 -25.99 -8.53
C GLN A 350 12.13 -26.74 -9.83
N LYS A 351 11.81 -28.04 -9.75
CA LYS A 351 11.38 -28.85 -10.91
C LYS A 351 9.88 -28.71 -11.20
N ASP A 352 9.11 -28.14 -10.28
CA ASP A 352 7.68 -27.89 -10.47
C ASP A 352 7.46 -26.90 -11.63
N PRO A 353 6.55 -27.19 -12.59
CA PRO A 353 6.23 -26.26 -13.68
C PRO A 353 5.86 -24.85 -13.22
N LEU A 354 5.24 -24.72 -12.04
CA LEU A 354 4.87 -23.44 -11.43
C LEU A 354 6.08 -22.53 -11.26
N PHE A 355 7.27 -23.08 -10.98
CA PHE A 355 8.48 -22.29 -10.77
C PHE A 355 8.81 -21.39 -11.97
N LYS A 356 8.77 -21.95 -13.19
CA LYS A 356 9.04 -21.19 -14.42
C LYS A 356 7.95 -20.16 -14.71
N GLU A 357 6.70 -20.51 -14.40
CA GLU A 357 5.58 -19.61 -14.57
C GLU A 357 5.67 -18.41 -13.62
N LEU A 358 6.05 -18.63 -12.37
CA LEU A 358 6.29 -17.55 -11.41
C LEU A 358 7.46 -16.66 -11.81
N GLN A 359 8.53 -17.21 -12.39
CA GLN A 359 9.64 -16.39 -12.94
C GLN A 359 9.15 -15.43 -14.03
N ARG A 360 8.30 -15.92 -14.95
CA ARG A 360 7.68 -15.11 -15.99
C ARG A 360 6.75 -14.05 -15.37
N THR A 361 5.85 -14.46 -14.49
CA THR A 361 4.92 -13.58 -13.78
C THR A 361 5.66 -12.48 -13.01
N CYS A 362 6.76 -12.81 -12.33
CA CYS A 362 7.58 -11.84 -11.60
C CYS A 362 8.14 -10.75 -12.52
N ASN A 363 8.69 -11.12 -13.67
CA ASN A 363 9.24 -10.15 -14.62
C ASN A 363 8.12 -9.25 -15.18
N GLU A 364 7.01 -9.84 -15.61
CA GLU A 364 5.90 -9.08 -16.17
C GLU A 364 5.21 -8.18 -15.14
N LEU A 365 5.10 -8.60 -13.87
CA LEU A 365 4.58 -7.75 -12.78
C LEU A 365 5.50 -6.58 -12.50
N ASN A 366 6.82 -6.80 -12.53
CA ASN A 366 7.81 -5.74 -12.35
C ASN A 366 7.71 -4.69 -13.47
N ASP A 367 7.65 -5.14 -14.73
CA ASP A 367 7.46 -4.26 -15.88
C ASP A 367 6.11 -3.54 -15.82
N PHE A 368 5.07 -4.24 -15.34
CA PHE A 368 3.76 -3.65 -15.15
C PHE A 368 3.78 -2.51 -14.13
N LEU A 369 4.40 -2.72 -12.97
CA LEU A 369 4.49 -1.70 -11.93
C LEU A 369 5.33 -0.47 -12.36
N THR A 370 6.41 -0.70 -13.11
CA THR A 370 7.41 0.33 -13.41
C THR A 370 7.22 1.02 -14.76
N LEU A 371 6.55 0.38 -15.73
CA LEU A 371 6.48 0.87 -17.11
C LEU A 371 5.05 0.90 -17.68
N GLU A 372 4.26 -0.16 -17.48
CA GLU A 372 3.03 -0.36 -18.26
C GLU A 372 1.75 0.04 -17.52
N GLY A 373 1.78 0.07 -16.19
CA GLY A 373 0.60 0.25 -15.34
C GLY A 373 0.07 1.66 -15.23
N GLY A 374 0.88 2.66 -15.56
CA GLY A 374 0.51 4.07 -15.43
C GLY A 374 0.51 4.58 -13.99
N PHE A 375 1.05 3.79 -13.04
CA PHE A 375 1.24 4.20 -11.65
C PHE A 375 2.27 5.34 -11.55
N LEU A 376 3.32 5.28 -12.37
CA LEU A 376 4.26 6.37 -12.61
C LEU A 376 3.69 7.30 -13.69
N ASN A 377 3.10 8.41 -13.26
CA ASN A 377 2.51 9.40 -14.16
C ASN A 377 3.39 10.66 -14.21
N PRO A 378 3.97 11.03 -15.37
CA PRO A 378 4.91 12.16 -15.48
C PRO A 378 4.27 13.54 -15.24
N HIS A 379 2.94 13.62 -15.19
CA HIS A 379 2.20 14.85 -14.88
C HIS A 379 1.78 14.93 -13.41
N LYS A 380 2.02 13.87 -12.65
CA LYS A 380 1.86 13.82 -11.19
C LYS A 380 3.26 13.73 -10.60
N ASN A 381 3.44 14.21 -9.37
CA ASN A 381 4.72 14.09 -8.66
C ASN A 381 4.61 13.04 -7.53
N TYR A 382 3.75 12.04 -7.69
CA TYR A 382 3.44 11.01 -6.71
C TYR A 382 2.94 9.77 -7.44
N ILE A 383 2.92 8.62 -6.76
CA ILE A 383 2.40 7.37 -7.33
C ILE A 383 0.87 7.46 -7.46
N VAL A 384 0.36 7.17 -8.65
CA VAL A 384 -1.08 7.08 -8.90
C VAL A 384 -1.55 5.69 -8.51
N GLU A 385 -2.38 5.56 -7.46
CA GLU A 385 -2.82 4.26 -6.96
C GLU A 385 -3.66 3.48 -7.98
N THR A 386 -4.66 4.11 -8.59
CA THR A 386 -5.56 3.47 -9.58
C THR A 386 -5.65 4.30 -10.86
N PRO A 387 -4.77 4.07 -11.86
CA PRO A 387 -4.68 4.87 -13.06
C PRO A 387 -5.96 4.93 -13.90
N SER A 388 -6.76 3.85 -13.92
CA SER A 388 -8.04 3.81 -14.63
C SER A 388 -9.11 4.75 -14.05
N ASN A 389 -8.93 5.25 -12.82
CA ASN A 389 -9.91 6.09 -12.14
C ASN A 389 -9.50 7.58 -12.05
N LEU A 390 -8.48 8.00 -12.81
CA LEU A 390 -7.96 9.37 -12.79
C LEU A 390 -8.97 10.46 -13.22
N ASN A 391 -10.07 10.07 -13.87
CA ASN A 391 -11.15 11.00 -14.22
C ASN A 391 -12.04 11.36 -13.02
N SER A 392 -12.05 10.54 -11.96
CA SER A 392 -12.90 10.74 -10.77
C SER A 392 -12.08 10.99 -9.50
N ARG A 393 -10.87 10.44 -9.41
CA ARG A 393 -9.94 10.61 -8.28
C ARG A 393 -8.63 11.21 -8.75
N SER A 394 -7.95 11.97 -7.88
CA SER A 394 -6.64 12.56 -8.15
C SER A 394 -5.51 11.53 -8.31
N GLY A 395 -5.74 10.30 -7.86
CA GLY A 395 -4.76 9.22 -7.81
C GLY A 395 -3.97 9.16 -6.51
N LEU A 396 -4.11 10.14 -5.61
CA LEU A 396 -3.52 10.10 -4.27
C LEU A 396 -4.25 9.10 -3.39
N ASP A 397 -3.52 8.19 -2.76
CA ASP A 397 -4.08 7.20 -1.86
C ASP A 397 -3.02 6.75 -0.84
N THR A 398 -3.42 6.61 0.43
CA THR A 398 -2.56 6.07 1.49
C THR A 398 -2.21 4.59 1.24
N ALA A 399 -2.99 3.87 0.43
CA ALA A 399 -2.69 2.52 -0.04
C ALA A 399 -1.28 2.38 -0.62
N VAL A 400 -0.77 3.41 -1.30
CA VAL A 400 0.61 3.45 -1.81
C VAL A 400 1.64 3.29 -0.68
N LEU A 401 1.43 3.99 0.44
CA LEU A 401 2.34 3.93 1.60
C LEU A 401 2.24 2.56 2.27
N ILE A 402 1.00 2.07 2.45
CA ILE A 402 0.72 0.76 3.04
C ILE A 402 1.36 -0.35 2.20
N ALA A 403 1.28 -0.28 0.86
CA ALA A 403 1.89 -1.27 -0.02
C ALA A 403 3.41 -1.35 0.18
N SER A 404 4.08 -0.19 0.24
CA SER A 404 5.52 -0.11 0.47
C SER A 404 5.90 -0.74 1.81
N LEU A 405 5.20 -0.36 2.88
CA LEU A 405 5.41 -0.88 4.24
C LEU A 405 5.22 -2.41 4.35
N LEU A 406 4.11 -2.93 3.81
CA LEU A 406 3.80 -4.36 3.90
C LEU A 406 4.75 -5.24 3.10
N THR A 407 5.37 -4.69 2.05
CA THR A 407 6.23 -5.46 1.14
C THR A 407 7.73 -5.32 1.42
N HIS A 408 8.13 -4.31 2.21
CA HIS A 408 9.52 -4.06 2.56
C HIS A 408 9.86 -4.30 4.04
N GLY A 409 8.92 -4.86 4.82
CA GLY A 409 9.17 -5.58 6.07
C GLY A 409 9.66 -4.72 7.24
N ASP A 410 9.15 -4.98 8.45
CA ASP A 410 9.49 -4.23 9.66
C ASP A 410 10.81 -4.66 10.32
N ASP A 411 11.62 -5.48 9.68
CA ASP A 411 12.84 -6.03 10.25
C ASP A 411 13.96 -6.22 9.20
N GLY A 412 13.67 -5.89 7.93
CA GLY A 412 14.57 -6.15 6.80
C GLY A 412 14.74 -7.64 6.47
N GLU A 413 13.88 -8.49 7.01
CA GLU A 413 14.08 -9.94 7.02
C GLU A 413 13.30 -10.60 5.86
N ALA A 414 11.99 -10.38 5.81
CA ALA A 414 11.11 -11.03 4.82
C ALA A 414 10.91 -10.27 3.50
N SER A 415 11.83 -9.35 3.17
CA SER A 415 11.70 -8.50 1.98
C SER A 415 12.43 -9.11 0.78
N PRO A 416 11.77 -9.31 -0.37
CA PRO A 416 12.45 -9.81 -1.56
C PRO A 416 13.58 -8.91 -2.00
N ARG A 417 14.68 -9.52 -2.47
CA ARG A 417 15.78 -8.74 -3.08
C ARG A 417 15.28 -7.97 -4.31
N ASN A 418 15.76 -6.74 -4.44
CA ASN A 418 15.49 -5.84 -5.58
C ASN A 418 13.99 -5.61 -5.84
N LEU A 419 13.16 -5.55 -4.80
CA LEU A 419 11.77 -5.12 -4.93
C LEU A 419 11.74 -3.58 -5.12
N PRO A 420 10.99 -3.05 -6.12
CA PRO A 420 10.88 -1.61 -6.32
C PRO A 420 9.90 -0.98 -5.31
N PHE A 421 9.92 0.35 -5.22
CA PHE A 421 9.01 1.15 -4.37
C PHE A 421 9.16 0.93 -2.86
N ASP A 422 10.40 0.80 -2.41
CA ASP A 422 10.78 0.79 -1.00
C ASP A 422 10.50 2.15 -0.34
N VAL A 423 10.64 2.24 0.98
CA VAL A 423 10.29 3.41 1.79
C VAL A 423 11.12 4.66 1.49
N ASN A 424 12.27 4.50 0.82
CA ASN A 424 13.12 5.60 0.35
C ASN A 424 12.83 6.01 -1.11
N ASP A 425 11.88 5.37 -1.80
CA ASP A 425 11.48 5.76 -3.15
C ASP A 425 10.83 7.15 -3.15
N SER A 426 11.31 8.03 -4.04
CA SER A 426 10.82 9.40 -4.17
C SER A 426 9.31 9.46 -4.43
N GLY A 427 8.74 8.53 -5.19
CA GLY A 427 7.31 8.46 -5.46
C GLY A 427 6.49 8.13 -4.21
N ILE A 428 6.96 7.19 -3.40
CA ILE A 428 6.34 6.83 -2.10
C ILE A 428 6.38 8.04 -1.14
N LEU A 429 7.56 8.63 -0.96
CA LEU A 429 7.75 9.78 -0.08
C LEU A 429 6.94 11.00 -0.53
N ASN A 430 6.86 11.24 -1.84
CA ASN A 430 6.05 12.33 -2.36
C ASN A 430 4.56 12.09 -2.20
N THR A 431 4.12 10.83 -2.20
CA THR A 431 2.72 10.48 -1.91
C THR A 431 2.38 10.87 -0.47
N LEU A 432 3.25 10.57 0.51
CA LEU A 432 3.09 11.04 1.89
C LEU A 432 3.04 12.58 1.97
N HIS A 433 3.96 13.27 1.28
CA HIS A 433 3.98 14.73 1.26
C HIS A 433 2.68 15.33 0.69
N ALA A 434 2.20 14.79 -0.43
CA ALA A 434 1.00 15.27 -1.09
C ALA A 434 -0.27 14.98 -0.26
N LEU A 435 -0.38 13.78 0.33
CA LEU A 435 -1.46 13.42 1.26
C LEU A 435 -1.49 14.34 2.48
N THR A 436 -0.33 14.54 3.13
CA THR A 436 -0.21 15.45 4.27
C THR A 436 -0.64 16.87 3.88
N SER A 437 -0.18 17.36 2.73
CA SER A 437 -0.48 18.72 2.26
C SER A 437 -1.97 18.94 2.01
N ILE A 438 -2.65 18.00 1.34
CA ILE A 438 -4.09 18.15 1.06
C ILE A 438 -4.94 17.91 2.30
N MET A 439 -4.63 16.91 3.12
CA MET A 439 -5.39 16.55 4.33
C MET A 439 -5.20 17.55 5.47
N ALA A 440 -4.11 18.31 5.47
CA ALA A 440 -3.96 19.48 6.35
C ALA A 440 -5.01 20.58 6.05
N ILE A 441 -5.52 20.64 4.82
CA ILE A 441 -6.51 21.63 4.37
C ILE A 441 -7.94 21.09 4.53
N ILE A 442 -8.20 19.89 4.01
CA ILE A 442 -9.58 19.36 3.89
C ILE A 442 -10.16 18.80 5.20
N TYR A 443 -9.32 18.53 6.21
CA TYR A 443 -9.77 18.07 7.53
C TYR A 443 -9.62 19.18 8.57
N PRO A 444 -10.72 19.77 9.07
CA PRO A 444 -10.67 20.82 10.09
C PRO A 444 -9.93 20.42 11.36
N VAL A 445 -9.97 19.15 11.74
CA VAL A 445 -9.21 18.61 12.89
C VAL A 445 -7.69 18.77 12.74
N ASN A 446 -7.18 19.15 11.57
CA ASN A 446 -5.76 19.38 11.30
C ASN A 446 -5.35 20.87 11.27
N HIS A 447 -6.29 21.82 11.28
CA HIS A 447 -5.98 23.24 11.03
C HIS A 447 -5.02 23.83 12.07
N GLN A 448 -5.09 23.35 13.31
CA GLN A 448 -4.17 23.73 14.38
C GLN A 448 -2.73 23.17 14.22
N ARG A 449 -2.48 22.31 13.23
CA ARG A 449 -1.17 21.68 12.93
C ARG A 449 -0.51 22.22 11.66
N TYR A 450 -1.23 23.02 10.86
CA TYR A 450 -0.69 23.65 9.65
C TYR A 450 0.42 24.66 9.95
N SER A 451 0.19 25.59 10.89
CA SER A 451 1.17 26.61 11.27
C SER A 451 2.46 26.05 11.90
N PRO A 452 2.43 25.04 12.78
CA PRO A 452 3.65 24.42 13.31
C PRO A 452 4.29 23.39 12.36
N ARG A 453 3.72 23.16 11.16
CA ARG A 453 4.18 22.16 10.17
C ARG A 453 4.40 20.77 10.76
N MET A 454 3.41 20.30 11.52
CA MET A 454 3.41 18.96 12.11
C MET A 454 2.75 17.95 11.18
N GLY A 455 2.98 16.67 11.43
CA GLY A 455 2.16 15.57 10.93
C GLY A 455 0.69 15.80 11.26
N VAL A 456 -0.17 15.34 10.35
CA VAL A 456 -1.61 15.59 10.36
C VAL A 456 -2.37 14.28 10.30
N ALA A 457 -3.64 14.30 10.70
CA ALA A 457 -4.51 13.15 10.56
C ALA A 457 -4.70 12.84 9.07
N LEU A 458 -4.45 11.59 8.67
CA LEU A 458 -4.61 11.12 7.29
C LEU A 458 -5.81 10.18 7.17
N GLY A 459 -6.49 10.22 6.03
CA GLY A 459 -7.52 9.25 5.62
C GLY A 459 -7.05 8.40 4.44
N ARG A 460 -7.98 7.74 3.75
CA ARG A 460 -7.68 6.87 2.61
C ARG A 460 -7.18 7.66 1.40
N TYR A 461 -8.04 8.50 0.82
CA TYR A 461 -7.74 9.35 -0.33
C TYR A 461 -8.57 10.65 -0.27
N PRO A 462 -8.19 11.74 -0.97
CA PRO A 462 -8.82 13.05 -0.81
C PRO A 462 -10.30 13.13 -1.21
N GLU A 463 -10.72 12.32 -2.19
CA GLU A 463 -12.09 12.29 -2.73
C GLU A 463 -13.03 11.34 -1.96
N ASP A 464 -12.58 10.83 -0.80
CA ASP A 464 -13.33 9.87 0.00
C ASP A 464 -14.66 10.47 0.51
N VAL A 465 -15.71 9.67 0.43
CA VAL A 465 -17.07 9.97 0.86
C VAL A 465 -17.62 8.96 1.86
N TYR A 466 -16.88 7.91 2.23
CA TYR A 466 -17.31 6.94 3.23
C TYR A 466 -17.10 7.50 4.64
N ASP A 467 -18.18 7.61 5.41
CA ASP A 467 -18.16 8.23 6.74
C ASP A 467 -18.00 7.23 7.90
N GLY A 468 -17.83 5.94 7.59
CA GLY A 468 -17.71 4.85 8.55
C GLY A 468 -19.01 4.04 8.71
N ALA A 469 -20.14 4.51 8.18
CA ALA A 469 -21.38 3.73 8.17
C ALA A 469 -22.19 3.88 6.87
N GLY A 470 -22.01 4.97 6.13
CA GLY A 470 -22.67 5.29 4.89
C GLY A 470 -21.83 6.23 4.02
N THR A 471 -22.49 7.05 3.21
CA THR A 471 -21.83 7.93 2.25
C THR A 471 -22.18 9.39 2.53
N SER A 472 -21.18 10.16 2.97
CA SER A 472 -21.23 11.61 3.10
C SER A 472 -19.85 12.22 2.81
N GLU A 473 -19.01 12.38 3.82
CA GLU A 473 -17.64 12.88 3.72
C GLU A 473 -16.66 11.91 4.38
N GLY A 474 -15.55 11.62 3.68
CA GLY A 474 -14.46 10.81 4.20
C GLY A 474 -13.78 11.47 5.39
N ASN A 475 -13.25 10.63 6.28
CA ASN A 475 -12.61 11.06 7.51
C ASN A 475 -11.15 10.59 7.58
N PRO A 476 -10.38 11.09 8.54
CA PRO A 476 -9.16 10.44 8.96
C PRO A 476 -9.37 9.01 9.47
N TRP A 477 -8.37 8.18 9.24
CA TRP A 477 -8.31 6.78 9.68
C TRP A 477 -7.10 6.59 10.58
N PHE A 478 -7.27 5.78 11.62
CA PHE A 478 -6.17 5.46 12.55
C PHE A 478 -5.04 4.77 11.79
N LEU A 479 -5.35 3.72 11.02
CA LEU A 479 -4.35 2.98 10.25
C LEU A 479 -3.58 3.87 9.26
N CYS A 480 -4.26 4.79 8.54
CA CYS A 480 -3.61 5.65 7.56
C CYS A 480 -2.61 6.62 8.22
N THR A 481 -2.98 7.17 9.38
CA THR A 481 -2.11 8.08 10.13
C THR A 481 -0.94 7.31 10.76
N SER A 482 -1.17 6.10 11.27
CA SER A 482 -0.09 5.22 11.78
C SER A 482 0.89 4.81 10.69
N SER A 483 0.42 4.48 9.48
CA SER A 483 1.29 4.14 8.34
C SER A 483 2.20 5.29 7.92
N ALA A 484 1.74 6.55 8.01
CA ALA A 484 2.60 7.70 7.76
C ALA A 484 3.75 7.82 8.77
N ALA A 485 3.48 7.58 10.06
CA ALA A 485 4.52 7.53 11.07
C ALA A 485 5.50 6.38 10.80
N GLN A 486 4.97 5.18 10.56
CA GLN A 486 5.77 3.99 10.29
C GLN A 486 6.70 4.16 9.10
N LEU A 487 6.24 4.79 8.01
CA LEU A 487 7.06 5.06 6.82
C LEU A 487 8.30 5.88 7.15
N LEU A 488 8.16 6.90 8.00
CA LEU A 488 9.28 7.75 8.40
C LEU A 488 10.28 7.01 9.29
N TYR A 489 9.81 6.17 10.21
CA TYR A 489 10.70 5.36 11.04
C TYR A 489 11.40 4.26 10.23
N GLN A 490 10.68 3.61 9.32
CA GLN A 490 11.23 2.66 8.36
C GLN A 490 12.30 3.32 7.47
N LEU A 491 12.06 4.55 6.99
CA LEU A 491 13.05 5.32 6.25
C LEU A 491 14.33 5.53 7.06
N ILE A 492 14.22 5.95 8.32
CA ILE A 492 15.39 6.14 9.20
C ILE A 492 16.17 4.83 9.34
N ARG A 493 15.48 3.74 9.68
CA ARG A 493 16.12 2.43 9.83
C ARG A 493 16.84 2.01 8.56
N LYS A 494 16.20 2.19 7.39
CA LYS A 494 16.79 1.87 6.09
C LYS A 494 18.04 2.70 5.81
N MET A 495 18.00 4.01 6.06
CA MET A 495 19.18 4.89 5.87
C MET A 495 20.36 4.46 6.74
N TYR A 496 20.12 4.04 7.99
CA TYR A 496 21.19 3.48 8.84
C TYR A 496 21.67 2.10 8.36
N ALA A 497 20.77 1.23 7.91
CA ALA A 497 21.14 -0.10 7.42
C ALA A 497 21.95 -0.06 6.11
N GLU A 498 21.76 0.98 5.29
CA GLU A 498 22.50 1.16 4.02
C GLU A 498 23.91 1.73 4.21
N GLU A 499 24.20 2.36 5.35
CA GLU A 499 25.50 2.98 5.67
C GLU A 499 26.04 3.88 4.53
N SER A 500 25.16 4.66 3.90
CA SER A 500 25.48 5.46 2.70
C SER A 500 25.00 6.91 2.80
N ASP A 501 25.67 7.79 2.06
CA ASP A 501 25.32 9.21 1.98
C ASP A 501 23.86 9.39 1.56
N LEU A 502 23.15 10.30 2.22
CA LEU A 502 21.83 10.71 1.75
C LEU A 502 22.01 11.66 0.56
N GLU A 503 21.71 11.16 -0.63
CA GLU A 503 21.77 11.91 -1.88
C GLU A 503 20.38 12.26 -2.40
N ILE A 504 20.12 13.56 -2.62
CA ILE A 504 18.83 14.05 -3.10
C ILE A 504 19.05 14.92 -4.33
N LEU A 505 18.50 14.48 -5.47
CA LEU A 505 18.49 15.27 -6.69
C LEU A 505 17.49 16.43 -6.57
N VAL A 506 17.93 17.63 -6.91
CA VAL A 506 17.08 18.83 -6.88
C VAL A 506 16.29 18.90 -8.18
N ASN A 507 15.17 18.18 -8.23
CA ASN A 507 14.21 18.21 -9.33
C ASN A 507 12.77 18.05 -8.83
N THR A 508 11.78 18.12 -9.73
CA THR A 508 10.36 18.10 -9.36
C THR A 508 9.85 16.79 -8.76
N TRP A 509 10.56 15.67 -8.98
CA TRP A 509 10.24 14.35 -8.46
C TRP A 509 11.03 14.06 -7.19
N ASP A 510 12.36 14.02 -7.25
CA ASP A 510 13.20 13.55 -6.15
C ASP A 510 13.23 14.46 -4.92
N SER A 511 12.97 15.76 -5.08
CA SER A 511 13.09 16.72 -3.97
C SER A 511 11.80 17.00 -3.22
N LYS A 512 10.62 16.58 -3.73
CA LYS A 512 9.33 17.15 -3.28
C LYS A 512 9.05 16.87 -1.81
N PHE A 513 9.17 15.61 -1.38
CA PHE A 513 9.04 15.24 0.03
C PHE A 513 10.01 16.01 0.93
N TRP A 514 11.28 16.09 0.53
CA TRP A 514 12.35 16.71 1.30
C TRP A 514 12.14 18.20 1.54
N THR A 515 11.28 18.88 0.78
CA THR A 515 10.83 20.24 1.10
C THR A 515 10.06 20.34 2.42
N SER A 516 9.58 19.23 2.97
CA SER A 516 8.96 19.14 4.30
C SER A 516 10.01 19.12 5.42
N ILE A 517 11.22 18.66 5.12
CA ILE A 517 12.33 18.49 6.08
C ILE A 517 13.31 19.67 5.99
N PHE A 518 13.59 20.15 4.78
CA PHE A 518 14.54 21.23 4.54
C PHE A 518 13.83 22.52 4.11
N GLU A 519 14.18 23.63 4.77
CA GLU A 519 13.88 24.98 4.30
C GLU A 519 14.88 25.37 3.20
N GLY A 520 14.49 26.25 2.28
CA GLY A 520 15.38 26.71 1.21
C GLY A 520 15.70 25.66 0.13
N PHE A 521 15.03 24.51 0.19
CA PHE A 521 15.18 23.37 -0.71
C PHE A 521 14.06 23.27 -1.77
N GLU A 522 13.32 24.36 -2.01
CA GLU A 522 12.22 24.39 -2.98
C GLU A 522 12.80 24.53 -4.39
N ALA A 523 12.59 23.52 -5.25
CA ALA A 523 13.03 23.56 -6.64
C ALA A 523 12.46 24.80 -7.35
N TYR A 524 13.36 25.64 -7.85
CA TYR A 524 13.02 26.63 -8.87
C TYR A 524 12.42 25.91 -10.09
N PRO A 525 11.44 26.50 -10.79
CA PRO A 525 11.10 26.02 -12.11
C PRO A 525 12.39 26.01 -12.93
N SER A 526 12.76 24.85 -13.47
CA SER A 526 13.78 24.79 -14.51
C SER A 526 13.47 25.90 -15.51
N PRO A 527 14.44 26.77 -15.89
CA PRO A 527 14.16 27.81 -16.86
C PRO A 527 13.55 27.12 -18.08
N ILE A 528 12.34 27.54 -18.46
CA ILE A 528 11.80 27.24 -19.78
C ILE A 528 12.88 27.70 -20.75
N SER A 529 13.59 26.75 -21.35
CA SER A 529 14.59 27.01 -22.37
C SER A 529 13.88 27.60 -23.59
N ILE A 530 13.78 28.93 -23.63
CA ILE A 530 13.46 29.66 -24.86
C ILE A 530 14.71 29.53 -25.75
N GLY A 531 14.80 28.45 -26.52
CA GLY A 531 15.88 28.25 -27.50
C GLY A 531 16.54 26.88 -27.47
N GLY A 532 15.83 25.86 -27.96
CA GLY A 532 16.29 24.83 -28.90
C GLY A 532 17.70 24.22 -28.83
N THR A 533 18.37 24.15 -27.68
CA THR A 533 19.66 23.43 -27.55
C THR A 533 19.66 22.62 -26.26
N TYR A 534 19.67 21.29 -26.40
CA TYR A 534 19.79 20.33 -25.31
C TYR A 534 21.18 20.42 -24.68
N GLY A 535 21.35 21.33 -23.73
CA GLY A 535 22.49 21.37 -22.82
C GLY A 535 22.30 20.35 -21.69
N SER A 536 23.36 19.64 -21.36
CA SER A 536 23.48 18.66 -20.27
C SER A 536 22.75 19.09 -18.99
N ASP A 537 21.96 18.17 -18.44
CA ASP A 537 21.19 18.25 -17.21
C ASP A 537 22.04 18.84 -16.06
N CYS A 538 21.85 20.13 -15.76
CA CYS A 538 22.52 20.84 -14.66
C CYS A 538 21.68 20.70 -13.39
N SER A 539 21.36 19.47 -13.00
CA SER A 539 20.66 19.20 -11.75
C SER A 539 21.65 19.32 -10.58
N TYR A 540 21.33 20.20 -9.63
CA TYR A 540 22.03 20.24 -8.34
C TYR A 540 21.68 18.98 -7.54
N ARG A 541 22.61 18.52 -6.70
CA ARG A 541 22.38 17.40 -5.78
C ARG A 541 22.78 17.81 -4.38
N LEU A 542 21.87 17.65 -3.43
CA LEU A 542 22.17 17.72 -2.01
C LEU A 542 22.76 16.39 -1.57
N VAL A 543 23.88 16.44 -0.86
CA VAL A 543 24.53 15.28 -0.26
C VAL A 543 24.74 15.55 1.22
N ILE A 544 24.21 14.67 2.05
CA ILE A 544 24.40 14.68 3.49
C ILE A 544 25.21 13.42 3.82
N PRO A 545 26.52 13.56 4.13
CA PRO A 545 27.39 12.41 4.30
C PRO A 545 26.94 11.51 5.43
N TYR A 546 27.02 10.19 5.25
CA TYR A 546 26.71 9.24 6.32
C TYR A 546 27.58 9.51 7.55
N ASP A 547 27.01 9.29 8.75
CA ASP A 547 27.66 9.53 10.04
C ASP A 547 28.06 11.00 10.33
N SER A 548 27.73 11.94 9.43
CA SER A 548 27.91 13.37 9.70
C SER A 548 26.88 13.89 10.72
N PRO A 549 27.19 14.98 11.45
CA PRO A 549 26.20 15.66 12.28
C PRO A 549 24.92 16.00 11.52
N ALA A 550 25.01 16.46 10.26
CA ALA A 550 23.84 16.76 9.44
C ALA A 550 22.98 15.52 9.14
N PHE A 551 23.59 14.35 8.96
CA PHE A 551 22.87 13.09 8.76
C PHE A 551 22.04 12.76 10.01
N HIS A 552 22.69 12.71 11.17
CA HIS A 552 22.03 12.45 12.44
C HIS A 552 20.91 13.47 12.70
N GLN A 553 21.16 14.77 12.50
CA GLN A 553 20.16 15.82 12.68
C GLN A 553 18.97 15.66 11.71
N THR A 554 19.21 15.20 10.48
CA THR A 554 18.15 14.87 9.51
C THR A 554 17.31 13.69 9.98
N MET A 555 17.94 12.62 10.48
CA MET A 555 17.23 11.45 11.00
C MET A 555 16.39 11.80 12.25
N VAL A 556 16.91 12.64 13.15
CA VAL A 556 16.14 13.19 14.29
C VAL A 556 14.96 14.03 13.81
N SER A 557 15.12 14.81 12.73
CA SER A 557 14.01 15.57 12.13
C SER A 557 12.92 14.66 11.56
N LEU A 558 13.30 13.58 10.87
CA LEU A 558 12.37 12.55 10.39
C LEU A 558 11.65 11.85 11.56
N LEU A 559 12.35 11.51 12.64
CA LEU A 559 11.76 10.92 13.85
C LEU A 559 10.71 11.86 14.43
N ASN A 560 11.05 13.15 14.61
CA ASN A 560 10.13 14.16 15.13
C ASN A 560 8.90 14.33 14.22
N TYR A 561 9.08 14.21 12.90
CA TYR A 561 7.96 14.25 11.97
C TYR A 561 7.06 13.02 12.14
N GLY A 562 7.62 11.83 12.27
CA GLY A 562 6.89 10.60 12.58
C GLY A 562 6.12 10.70 13.90
N ASP A 563 6.79 11.14 14.97
CA ASP A 563 6.22 11.30 16.32
C ASP A 563 5.00 12.22 16.28
N SER A 564 5.02 13.23 15.41
CA SER A 564 3.91 14.18 15.28
C SER A 564 2.64 13.61 14.65
N PHE A 565 2.73 12.53 13.87
CA PHE A 565 1.56 11.76 13.42
C PHE A 565 0.98 10.93 14.56
N LEU A 566 1.82 10.28 15.36
CA LEU A 566 1.36 9.50 16.53
C LEU A 566 0.79 10.40 17.64
N ASP A 567 1.38 11.58 17.86
CA ASP A 567 0.81 12.58 18.77
C ASP A 567 -0.54 13.11 18.26
N LYS A 568 -0.76 13.12 16.93
CA LYS A 568 -2.09 13.43 16.39
C LYS A 568 -3.09 12.33 16.71
N LEU A 569 -2.72 11.06 16.59
CA LEU A 569 -3.59 9.95 16.98
C LEU A 569 -3.93 9.96 18.47
N ARG A 570 -2.95 10.26 19.33
CA ARG A 570 -3.15 10.40 20.79
C ARG A 570 -4.30 11.33 21.18
N GLU A 571 -4.58 12.35 20.38
CA GLU A 571 -5.71 13.27 20.64
C GLU A 571 -7.09 12.60 20.46
N HIS A 572 -7.15 11.42 19.83
CA HIS A 572 -8.36 10.78 19.33
C HIS A 572 -8.53 9.31 19.74
N VAL A 573 -7.45 8.65 20.17
CA VAL A 573 -7.54 7.35 20.85
C VAL A 573 -8.36 7.51 22.14
N SER A 574 -9.18 6.52 22.46
CA SER A 574 -9.98 6.51 23.69
C SER A 574 -9.16 6.24 24.95
N ASP A 575 -9.73 6.54 26.11
CA ASP A 575 -9.07 6.38 27.41
C ASP A 575 -8.72 4.91 27.74
N ASP A 576 -9.44 3.94 27.17
CA ASP A 576 -9.14 2.49 27.31
C ASP A 576 -8.26 1.95 26.17
N GLY A 577 -7.76 2.84 25.30
CA GLY A 577 -6.88 2.52 24.19
C GLY A 577 -7.57 1.89 22.98
N SER A 578 -8.92 1.82 22.96
CA SER A 578 -9.67 1.40 21.79
C SER A 578 -9.48 2.36 20.61
N MET A 579 -9.34 1.80 19.41
CA MET A 579 -9.27 2.53 18.14
C MET A 579 -10.31 2.00 17.16
N SER A 580 -11.19 2.87 16.70
CA SER A 580 -12.10 2.56 15.60
C SER A 580 -11.40 2.57 14.24
N GLU A 581 -12.17 2.35 13.19
CA GLU A 581 -11.75 2.55 11.82
C GLU A 581 -11.37 4.01 11.56
N GLN A 582 -12.25 4.95 11.95
CA GLN A 582 -12.13 6.37 11.63
C GLN A 582 -12.25 7.24 12.87
N PHE A 583 -11.86 8.51 12.75
CA PHE A 583 -12.28 9.56 13.68
C PHE A 583 -12.73 10.78 12.90
N ASN A 584 -13.82 11.41 13.34
CA ASN A 584 -14.52 12.45 12.61
C ASN A 584 -13.59 13.61 12.23
N LYS A 585 -13.61 14.03 10.96
CA LYS A 585 -12.74 15.09 10.43
C LYS A 585 -12.93 16.47 11.07
N TYR A 586 -14.06 16.71 11.75
CA TYR A 586 -14.38 17.97 12.43
C TYR A 586 -14.14 17.89 13.93
N THR A 587 -14.68 16.87 14.59
CA THR A 587 -14.70 16.78 16.06
C THR A 587 -13.57 15.92 16.62
N GLY A 588 -12.99 15.04 15.81
CA GLY A 588 -12.01 14.05 16.28
C GLY A 588 -12.62 12.89 17.07
N ILE A 589 -13.95 12.77 17.13
CA ILE A 589 -14.63 11.67 17.82
C ILE A 589 -14.53 10.40 16.96
N MET A 590 -14.18 9.28 17.57
CA MET A 590 -14.15 7.96 16.95
C MET A 590 -15.49 7.58 16.31
N GLN A 591 -15.44 6.98 15.11
CA GLN A 591 -16.60 6.51 14.36
C GLN A 591 -16.21 5.37 13.39
N GLY A 592 -17.22 4.73 12.79
CA GLY A 592 -17.04 3.52 11.99
C GLY A 592 -16.92 2.27 12.86
N ALA A 593 -16.31 1.21 12.30
CA ALA A 593 -16.14 -0.05 13.02
C ALA A 593 -15.27 0.17 14.28
N ARG A 594 -15.77 -0.20 15.46
CA ARG A 594 -15.00 -0.10 16.72
C ARG A 594 -13.91 -1.17 16.79
N ASP A 595 -12.84 -0.93 17.55
CA ASP A 595 -11.77 -1.91 17.78
C ASP A 595 -11.32 -2.59 16.48
N LEU A 596 -11.07 -1.78 15.44
CA LEU A 596 -10.70 -2.32 14.14
C LEU A 596 -9.31 -2.96 14.24
N THR A 597 -9.22 -4.25 13.96
CA THR A 597 -7.99 -5.04 14.13
C THR A 597 -6.82 -4.40 13.39
N TRP A 598 -7.05 -3.93 12.16
CA TRP A 598 -6.02 -3.28 11.35
C TRP A 598 -5.57 -1.92 11.92
N SER A 599 -6.46 -1.14 12.57
CA SER A 599 -6.05 0.08 13.27
C SER A 599 -5.05 -0.21 14.38
N HIS A 600 -5.30 -1.27 15.17
CA HIS A 600 -4.39 -1.70 16.22
C HIS A 600 -3.07 -2.27 15.66
N SER A 601 -3.12 -3.08 14.60
CA SER A 601 -1.92 -3.59 13.92
C SER A 601 -1.05 -2.48 13.35
N ALA A 602 -1.64 -1.49 12.67
CA ALA A 602 -0.90 -0.37 12.09
C ALA A 602 -0.23 0.50 13.17
N PHE A 603 -0.95 0.79 14.26
CA PHE A 603 -0.36 1.50 15.39
C PHE A 603 0.78 0.72 16.03
N TYR A 604 0.56 -0.57 16.32
CA TYR A 604 1.58 -1.44 16.90
C TYR A 604 2.84 -1.46 16.05
N SER A 605 2.74 -1.77 14.76
CA SER A 605 3.88 -1.79 13.84
C SER A 605 4.61 -0.46 13.81
N SER A 606 3.89 0.66 13.76
CA SER A 606 4.50 2.00 13.77
C SER A 606 5.32 2.26 15.04
N SER A 607 4.79 1.93 16.21
CA SER A 607 5.46 2.11 17.50
C SER A 607 6.63 1.13 17.67
N HIS A 608 6.46 -0.11 17.22
CA HIS A 608 7.51 -1.12 17.28
C HIS A 608 8.75 -0.72 16.46
N VAL A 609 8.57 -0.25 15.23
CA VAL A 609 9.68 0.26 14.41
C VAL A 609 10.31 1.51 15.03
N ARG A 610 9.49 2.39 15.62
CA ARG A 610 9.98 3.58 16.33
C ARG A 610 10.98 3.20 17.43
N GLU A 611 10.65 2.21 18.26
CA GLU A 611 11.54 1.77 19.34
C GLU A 611 12.84 1.17 18.82
N GLN A 612 12.83 0.51 17.66
CA GLN A 612 14.05 -0.01 17.03
C GLN A 612 14.99 1.10 16.52
N VAL A 613 14.47 2.27 16.14
CA VAL A 613 15.31 3.37 15.62
C VAL A 613 15.85 4.30 16.71
N LEU A 614 15.25 4.34 17.90
CA LEU A 614 15.73 5.21 18.99
C LEU A 614 17.19 4.96 19.40
N PRO A 615 17.69 3.71 19.52
CA PRO A 615 19.09 3.44 19.81
C PRO A 615 20.04 3.97 18.71
N LEU A 616 19.63 3.93 17.44
CA LEU A 616 20.42 4.43 16.31
C LEU A 616 20.64 5.94 16.35
N LEU A 617 19.69 6.66 16.96
CA LEU A 617 19.70 8.12 17.11
C LEU A 617 20.25 8.58 18.47
N SER A 618 20.70 7.65 19.31
CA SER A 618 21.29 7.98 20.62
C SER A 618 22.82 8.02 20.60
N ASN A 619 23.41 7.53 19.51
CA ASN A 619 24.83 7.65 19.18
C ASN A 619 25.06 8.89 18.31
#